data_AF-A0A2V5MVY5-F1
#
_entry.id   AF-A0A2V5MVY5-F1
#
_cell.length_a   1.000
_cell.length_b   1.000
_cell.length_c   1.000
_cell.angle_alpha   90.00
_cell.angle_beta   90.00
_cell.angle_gamma   90.00
#
_symmetry.space_group_name_H-M   'P 1'
#
loop_
_entity.id
_entity.type
_entity.pdbx_description
1 polymer ?
#
loop_
_entity_poly.entity_id
_entity_poly.type
_entity_poly.pdbx_seq_one_letter_code
_entity_poly.pdbx_strand_id
1 'polypeptide(L)'
;MGHGFGTGSVSLIGHDEIVEGTLVALFSGGHVLLEGVPGLGKTLLVRTLSQVLDLSFNRIQFTPDLMPADILGTNLVMEAPSGRREFQFQKGPVFAHLLLADEINRATPKTQSALLE
;
A
#
# COMPACT_ATOMS: atom_id res chain seq x y z
N MET A 1 -21.24 25.63 -21.50
CA MET A 1 -20.72 25.83 -20.13
C MET A 1 -19.85 24.61 -19.82
N GLY A 2 -18.54 24.84 -19.73
CA GLY A 2 -17.52 23.80 -19.78
C GLY A 2 -17.36 23.04 -18.48
N HIS A 3 -17.32 21.70 -18.58
CA HIS A 3 -16.71 20.85 -17.57
C HIS A 3 -15.24 20.67 -17.95
N GLY A 4 -14.36 21.34 -17.19
CA GLY A 4 -12.92 21.16 -17.30
C GLY A 4 -12.53 19.80 -16.76
N PHE A 5 -12.17 18.88 -17.65
CA PHE A 5 -11.35 17.73 -17.30
C PHE A 5 -9.96 18.27 -16.94
N GLY A 6 -9.63 18.25 -15.65
CA GLY A 6 -8.27 18.50 -15.19
C GLY A 6 -7.38 17.33 -15.59
N THR A 7 -6.78 17.41 -16.78
CA THR A 7 -5.69 16.54 -17.20
C THR A 7 -4.46 16.88 -16.36
N GLY A 8 -4.36 16.30 -15.17
CA GLY A 8 -3.13 16.32 -14.39
C GLY A 8 -2.12 15.36 -15.02
N SER A 9 -1.36 15.82 -16.00
CA SER A 9 -0.19 15.07 -16.49
C SER A 9 0.87 15.08 -15.40
N VAL A 10 0.89 14.03 -14.57
CA VAL A 10 1.96 13.79 -13.60
C VAL A 10 3.12 13.15 -14.35
N SER A 11 4.03 13.98 -14.86
CA SER A 11 5.24 13.51 -15.53
C SER A 11 6.34 13.23 -14.51
N LEU A 12 6.65 11.96 -14.28
CA LEU A 12 7.89 11.53 -13.61
C LEU A 12 9.04 11.60 -14.64
N ILE A 13 9.70 12.75 -14.75
CA ILE A 13 10.78 12.95 -15.72
C ILE A 13 12.01 12.14 -15.28
N GLY A 14 12.49 11.20 -16.12
CA GLY A 14 13.73 10.47 -15.91
C GLY A 14 13.62 9.13 -15.16
N HIS A 15 12.43 8.54 -15.07
CA HIS A 15 12.18 7.29 -14.34
C HIS A 15 11.54 6.18 -15.19
N ASP A 16 11.66 6.24 -16.52
CA ASP A 16 10.99 5.30 -17.45
C ASP A 16 11.28 3.82 -17.12
N GLU A 17 12.53 3.48 -16.79
CA GLU A 17 12.92 2.12 -16.38
C GLU A 17 12.26 1.67 -15.07
N ILE A 18 12.07 2.58 -14.11
CA ILE A 18 11.39 2.27 -12.84
C ILE A 18 9.90 2.04 -13.08
N VAL A 19 9.28 2.89 -13.92
CA VAL A 19 7.88 2.75 -14.30
C VAL A 19 7.67 1.41 -15.01
N GLU A 20 8.50 1.11 -16.01
CA GLU A 20 8.42 -0.14 -16.77
C GLU A 20 8.64 -1.36 -15.87
N GLY A 21 9.70 -1.37 -15.05
CA GLY A 21 9.96 -2.46 -14.11
C GLY A 21 8.83 -2.66 -13.11
N THR A 22 8.19 -1.57 -12.64
CA THR A 22 7.05 -1.62 -11.75
C THR A 22 5.81 -2.20 -12.43
N LEU A 23 5.54 -1.81 -13.69
CA LEU A 23 4.45 -2.37 -14.48
C LEU A 23 4.67 -3.85 -14.78
N VAL A 24 5.89 -4.25 -15.15
CA VAL A 24 6.23 -5.66 -15.38
C VAL A 24 6.00 -6.49 -14.12
N ALA A 25 6.47 -6.03 -12.97
CA ALA A 25 6.23 -6.71 -11.70
C ALA A 25 4.73 -6.79 -11.38
N LEU A 26 3.98 -5.69 -11.55
CA LEU A 26 2.55 -5.65 -11.30
C LEU A 26 1.78 -6.67 -12.16
N PHE A 27 2.05 -6.69 -13.47
CA PHE A 27 1.36 -7.61 -14.39
C PHE A 27 1.84 -9.07 -14.27
N SER A 28 3.03 -9.32 -13.70
CA SER A 28 3.51 -10.67 -13.40
C SER A 28 3.13 -11.16 -12.00
N GLY A 29 2.46 -10.34 -11.17
CA GLY A 29 2.14 -10.67 -9.78
C GLY A 29 3.35 -10.67 -8.85
N GLY A 30 4.43 -9.99 -9.24
CA GLY A 30 5.65 -9.84 -8.45
C GLY A 30 5.62 -8.65 -7.48
N HIS A 31 6.64 -8.58 -6.64
CA HIS A 31 6.87 -7.47 -5.72
C HIS A 31 8.09 -6.66 -6.16
N VAL A 32 8.08 -5.36 -5.88
CA VAL A 32 9.18 -4.45 -6.24
C VAL A 32 9.79 -3.86 -4.98
N LEU A 33 11.11 -3.99 -4.86
CA LEU A 33 11.89 -3.25 -3.88
C LEU A 33 12.37 -1.93 -4.52
N LEU A 34 11.76 -0.81 -4.15
CA LEU A 34 12.13 0.51 -4.66
C LEU A 34 13.21 1.15 -3.78
N GLU A 35 14.48 0.94 -4.10
CA GLU A 35 15.62 1.61 -3.46
C GLU A 35 15.92 2.97 -4.12
N GLY A 36 16.45 3.92 -3.35
CA GLY A 36 16.76 5.27 -3.84
C GLY A 36 16.51 6.35 -2.80
N VAL A 37 17.07 7.54 -3.03
CA VAL A 37 17.03 8.64 -2.05
C VAL A 37 15.60 9.12 -1.78
N PRO A 38 15.28 9.57 -0.55
CA PRO A 38 13.99 10.19 -0.24
C PRO A 38 13.69 11.35 -1.21
N GLY A 39 12.42 11.51 -1.60
CA GLY A 39 11.98 12.61 -2.46
C GLY A 39 11.94 12.33 -3.97
N LEU A 40 12.35 11.15 -4.44
CA LEU A 40 12.27 10.75 -5.86
C LEU A 40 10.86 10.38 -6.36
N GLY A 41 9.81 10.84 -5.69
CA GLY A 41 8.43 10.62 -6.16
C GLY A 41 7.94 9.17 -6.14
N LYS A 42 8.57 8.24 -5.41
CA LYS A 42 8.12 6.83 -5.31
C LYS A 42 6.65 6.70 -4.86
N THR A 43 6.26 7.49 -3.86
CA THR A 43 4.85 7.55 -3.42
C THR A 43 3.93 8.09 -4.51
N LEU A 44 4.41 9.07 -5.29
CA LEU A 44 3.66 9.63 -6.42
C LEU A 44 3.50 8.60 -7.53
N LEU A 45 4.56 7.85 -7.87
CA LEU A 45 4.52 6.75 -8.83
C LEU A 45 3.44 5.72 -8.48
N VAL A 46 3.51 5.13 -7.28
CA VAL A 46 2.57 4.06 -6.91
C VAL A 46 1.13 4.59 -6.81
N ARG A 47 0.93 5.80 -6.30
CA ARG A 47 -0.38 6.45 -6.25
C ARG A 47 -0.93 6.75 -7.65
N THR A 48 -0.10 7.24 -8.56
CA THR A 48 -0.52 7.51 -9.94
C THR A 48 -0.88 6.22 -10.66
N LEU A 49 -0.08 5.15 -10.49
CA LEU A 49 -0.41 3.82 -11.03
C LEU A 49 -1.75 3.31 -10.48
N SER A 50 -1.99 3.47 -9.18
CA SER A 50 -3.27 3.03 -8.58
C SER A 50 -4.46 3.79 -9.15
N GLN A 51 -4.32 5.09 -9.38
CA GLN A 51 -5.37 5.94 -9.96
C GLN A 51 -5.64 5.62 -11.43
N VAL A 52 -4.58 5.41 -12.22
CA VAL A 52 -4.70 5.14 -13.66
C VAL A 52 -5.29 3.75 -13.92
N LEU A 53 -4.99 2.77 -13.06
CA LEU A 53 -5.43 1.39 -13.20
C LEU A 53 -6.68 1.04 -12.39
N ASP A 54 -7.29 2.02 -11.70
CA ASP A 54 -8.42 1.83 -10.78
C ASP A 54 -8.19 0.73 -9.73
N LEU A 55 -7.00 0.76 -9.12
CA LEU A 55 -6.56 -0.20 -8.11
C LEU A 55 -6.62 0.43 -6.71
N SER A 56 -7.11 -0.34 -5.73
CA SER A 56 -7.02 0.08 -4.33
C SER A 56 -5.55 0.18 -3.89
N PHE A 57 -5.24 1.22 -3.13
CA PHE A 57 -3.90 1.55 -2.69
C PHE A 57 -3.88 1.80 -1.18
N ASN A 58 -2.95 1.14 -0.49
CA ASN A 58 -2.63 1.40 0.90
C ASN A 58 -1.14 1.73 1.06
N ARG A 59 -0.83 2.45 2.15
CA ARG A 59 0.54 2.79 2.53
C ARG A 59 0.76 2.42 4.00
N ILE A 60 1.87 1.78 4.29
CA ILE A 60 2.31 1.46 5.64
C ILE A 60 3.66 2.14 5.86
N GLN A 61 3.78 2.91 6.93
CA GLN A 61 5.06 3.40 7.43
C GLN A 61 5.54 2.43 8.50
N PHE A 62 6.66 1.74 8.26
CA PHE A 62 7.19 0.80 9.24
C PHE A 62 7.88 1.56 10.38
N THR A 63 7.48 1.22 11.60
CA THR A 63 8.04 1.76 12.84
C THR A 63 8.40 0.62 13.79
N PRO A 64 9.28 0.85 14.79
CA PRO A 64 9.71 -0.22 15.72
C PRO A 64 8.58 -0.83 16.55
N ASP A 65 7.48 -0.10 16.75
CA ASP A 65 6.31 -0.48 17.52
C ASP A 65 5.20 -1.17 16.69
N LEU A 66 5.32 -1.19 15.36
CA LEU A 66 4.32 -1.79 14.48
C LEU A 66 4.21 -3.30 14.73
N MET A 67 3.01 -3.79 15.00
CA MET A 67 2.73 -5.21 15.23
C MET A 67 2.20 -5.90 13.96
N PRO A 68 2.36 -7.23 13.82
CA PRO A 68 1.77 -7.99 12.71
C PRO A 68 0.26 -7.75 12.52
N ALA A 69 -0.49 -7.61 13.61
CA ALA A 69 -1.94 -7.36 13.57
C ALA A 69 -2.28 -5.98 12.95
N ASP A 70 -1.37 -5.01 13.01
CA ASP A 70 -1.56 -3.69 12.38
C ASP A 70 -1.39 -3.75 10.86
N ILE A 71 -0.79 -4.83 10.33
CA ILE A 71 -0.59 -5.08 8.89
C ILE A 71 -1.66 -6.03 8.36
N LEU A 72 -1.82 -7.16 9.04
CA LEU A 72 -2.72 -8.24 8.66
C LEU A 72 -4.18 -7.95 9.02
N GLY A 73 -4.42 -7.15 10.07
CA GLY A 73 -5.75 -6.99 10.65
C GLY A 73 -5.97 -7.81 11.92
N THR A 74 -7.10 -7.59 12.57
CA THR A 74 -7.42 -8.19 13.87
C THR A 74 -8.91 -8.50 14.00
N ASN A 75 -9.26 -9.46 14.86
CA ASN A 75 -10.65 -9.72 15.22
C ASN A 75 -11.06 -8.81 16.37
N LEU A 76 -12.01 -7.91 16.11
CA LEU A 76 -12.62 -7.07 17.13
C LEU A 76 -13.84 -7.75 17.73
N VAL A 77 -14.02 -7.58 19.04
CA VAL A 77 -15.26 -7.95 19.72
C VAL A 77 -16.20 -6.77 19.62
N MET A 78 -17.31 -6.93 18.92
CA MET A 78 -18.38 -5.94 18.84
C MET A 78 -19.60 -6.44 19.59
N GLU A 79 -20.38 -5.50 20.13
CA GLU A 79 -21.67 -5.81 20.73
C GLU A 79 -22.76 -5.60 19.68
N ALA A 80 -23.45 -6.68 19.33
CA ALA A 80 -24.60 -6.61 18.44
C ALA A 80 -25.75 -5.85 19.12
N PRO A 81 -26.69 -5.26 18.36
CA PRO A 81 -27.88 -4.62 18.90
C PRO A 81 -28.71 -5.52 19.83
N SER A 82 -28.55 -6.84 19.73
CA SER A 82 -29.17 -7.84 20.60
C SER A 82 -28.44 -8.07 21.94
N GLY A 83 -27.36 -7.35 22.24
CA GLY A 83 -26.52 -7.53 23.44
C GLY A 83 -25.59 -8.76 23.40
N ARG A 84 -25.41 -9.38 22.22
CA ARG A 84 -24.48 -10.51 22.04
C ARG A 84 -23.11 -9.99 21.60
N ARG A 85 -22.04 -10.64 22.07
CA ARG A 85 -20.68 -10.37 21.58
C ARG A 85 -20.45 -11.14 20.29
N GLU A 86 -20.05 -10.43 19.25
CA GLU A 86 -19.68 -10.98 17.94
C GLU A 86 -18.23 -10.64 17.63
N PHE A 87 -17.50 -11.59 17.04
CA PHE A 87 -16.16 -11.34 16.54
C PHE A 87 -16.25 -10.90 15.08
N GLN A 88 -15.77 -9.69 14.78
CA GLN A 88 -15.67 -9.18 13.42
C GLN A 88 -14.21 -8.96 13.03
N PHE A 89 -13.80 -9.55 11.91
CA PHE A 89 -12.47 -9.32 11.36
C PHE A 89 -12.38 -7.93 10.74
N GLN A 90 -11.48 -7.11 11.27
CA GLN A 90 -11.09 -5.84 10.69
C GLN A 90 -9.84 -6.06 9.83
N LYS A 91 -10.01 -5.89 8.51
CA LYS A 91 -8.92 -5.99 7.54
C LYS A 91 -7.84 -4.96 7.82
N GLY A 92 -6.59 -5.42 7.84
CA GLY A 92 -5.42 -4.54 7.88
C GLY A 92 -5.10 -3.90 6.52
N PRO A 93 -4.11 -3.01 6.47
CA PRO A 93 -3.69 -2.31 5.26
C PRO A 93 -3.13 -3.23 4.17
N VAL A 94 -2.75 -4.48 4.48
CA VAL A 94 -2.30 -5.43 3.44
C VAL A 94 -3.38 -5.76 2.41
N PHE A 95 -4.66 -5.58 2.75
CA PHE A 95 -5.79 -5.82 1.84
C PHE A 95 -5.98 -4.67 0.83
N ALA A 96 -5.00 -4.51 -0.06
CA ALA A 96 -5.06 -3.62 -1.21
C ALA A 96 -4.46 -4.29 -2.45
N HIS A 97 -4.76 -3.77 -3.63
CA HIS A 97 -4.11 -4.23 -4.86
C HIS A 97 -2.66 -3.74 -4.94
N LEU A 98 -2.41 -2.52 -4.44
CA LEU A 98 -1.07 -1.92 -4.34
C LEU A 98 -0.79 -1.51 -2.89
N LEU A 99 0.37 -1.91 -2.38
CA LEU A 99 0.82 -1.59 -1.04
C LEU A 99 2.21 -0.96 -1.09
N LEU A 100 2.33 0.27 -0.59
CA LEU A 100 3.64 0.90 -0.37
C LEU A 100 4.08 0.70 1.09
N ALA A 101 5.11 -0.11 1.31
CA ALA A 101 5.73 -0.34 2.61
C ALA A 101 7.01 0.50 2.74
N ASP A 102 6.90 1.65 3.41
CA ASP A 102 8.04 2.55 3.63
C ASP A 102 8.85 2.12 4.86
N GLU A 103 10.18 2.22 4.74
CA GLU A 103 11.15 1.96 5.82
C GLU A 103 11.01 0.57 6.47
N ILE A 104 10.72 -0.49 5.68
CA ILE A 104 10.51 -1.87 6.15
C ILE A 104 11.56 -2.33 7.18
N ASN A 105 12.80 -1.90 7.01
CA ASN A 105 13.94 -2.20 7.87
C ASN A 105 13.81 -1.64 9.31
N ARG A 106 12.83 -0.79 9.61
CA ARG A 106 12.59 -0.23 10.96
C ARG A 106 11.70 -1.10 11.85
N ALA A 107 10.92 -2.03 11.30
CA ALA A 107 10.07 -2.90 12.12
C ALA A 107 10.82 -4.17 12.56
N THR A 108 10.24 -4.87 13.54
CA THR A 108 10.78 -6.14 14.03
C THR A 108 10.80 -7.21 12.92
N PRO A 109 11.71 -8.22 12.98
CA PRO A 109 11.71 -9.32 12.02
C PRO A 109 10.37 -10.06 11.91
N LYS A 110 9.63 -10.18 13.03
CA LYS A 110 8.30 -10.79 13.06
C LYS A 110 7.28 -9.97 12.26
N THR A 111 7.30 -8.65 12.39
CA THR A 111 6.42 -7.73 11.64
C THR A 111 6.77 -7.72 10.16
N GLN A 112 8.06 -7.74 9.81
CA GLN A 112 8.50 -7.85 8.41
C GLN A 112 8.04 -9.18 7.79
N SER A 113 8.21 -10.29 8.50
CA SER A 113 7.77 -11.61 8.03
C SER A 113 6.27 -11.67 7.80
N ALA A 114 5.48 -11.04 8.66
CA ALA A 114 4.02 -10.98 8.51
C ALA A 114 3.55 -10.25 7.25
N LEU A 115 4.37 -9.39 6.63
CA LEU A 115 4.06 -8.78 5.34
C LEU A 115 4.42 -9.69 4.15
N LEU A 116 5.45 -10.52 4.31
CA LEU A 116 6.06 -11.33 3.24
C LEU A 116 5.47 -12.74 3.12
N GLU A 117 4.69 -13.16 4.11
CA GLU A 117 3.91 -14.41 4.11
C GLU A 117 2.65 -14.27 3.25
#